data_AF-A0A420XIS0-F1
#
_entry.id   AF-A0A420XIS0-F1
#
_cell.length_a   1.000
_cell.length_b   1.000
_cell.length_c   1.000
_cell.angle_alpha   90.00
_cell.angle_beta   90.00
_cell.angle_gamma   90.00
#
_symmetry.space_group_name_H-M   'P 1'
#
loop_
_entity.id
_entity.type
_entity.pdbx_description
1 polymer ?
#
loop_
_entity_poly.entity_id
_entity_poly.type
_entity_poly.pdbx_seq_one_letter_code
_entity_poly.pdbx_strand_id
1 'polypeptide(L)' 'MKRFFILVISFFVLSGCMTSRDPLVWFWNNGFKMSDKEREAYHTCHDEAHKLYDYKTQSELWYEVVYKCLEEKGY' A
#
# COMPACT_ATOMS: atom_id res chain seq x y z
N MET A 1 13.96 -6.88 -42.70
CA MET A 1 12.73 -6.53 -41.92
C MET A 1 12.78 -7.01 -40.47
N LYS A 2 13.16 -8.26 -40.17
CA LYS A 2 13.20 -8.83 -38.80
C LYS A 2 14.01 -8.01 -37.77
N ARG A 3 15.15 -7.42 -38.18
CA ARG A 3 16.01 -6.59 -37.31
C ARG A 3 15.38 -5.24 -36.92
N PHE A 4 14.51 -4.69 -37.77
CA PHE A 4 13.80 -3.44 -37.50
C PHE A 4 12.70 -3.66 -36.45
N PHE A 5 11.98 -4.78 -36.52
CA PHE A 5 10.98 -5.15 -35.52
C PHE A 5 11.57 -5.30 -34.11
N ILE A 6 12.77 -5.89 -34.01
CA ILE A 6 13.46 -6.05 -32.72
C ILE A 6 13.85 -4.69 -32.15
N LEU A 7 14.37 -3.77 -32.96
CA LEU A 7 14.73 -2.42 -32.51
C LEU A 7 13.52 -1.61 -32.05
N VAL A 8 12.39 -1.72 -32.74
CA VAL A 8 11.14 -1.05 -32.37
C VAL A 8 10.62 -1.59 -31.03
N ILE A 9 10.58 -2.91 -30.84
CA ILE A 9 10.16 -3.53 -29.57
C ILE A 9 11.09 -3.11 -28.43
N SER A 10 12.41 -3.14 -28.65
CA SER A 10 13.39 -2.69 -27.64
C SER A 10 13.19 -1.21 -27.28
N PHE A 11 12.85 -0.36 -28.25
CA PHE A 11 12.57 1.05 -27.99
C PHE A 11 11.29 1.25 -27.17
N PHE A 12 10.24 0.46 -27.39
CA PHE A 12 9.02 0.50 -26.56
C PHE A 12 9.24 0.00 -25.13
N VAL A 13 10.08 -1.03 -24.93
CA VAL A 13 10.40 -1.55 -23.58
C VAL A 13 11.31 -0.60 -22.81
N LEU A 14 12.30 0.02 -23.47
CA LEU A 14 13.24 0.96 -22.86
C LEU A 14 12.69 2.39 -22.72
N SER A 15 11.72 2.78 -23.56
CA SER A 15 11.15 4.14 -23.50
C SER A 15 10.25 4.36 -22.30
N GLY A 16 9.93 3.31 -21.52
CA GLY A 16 9.61 3.41 -20.08
C GLY A 16 8.70 4.57 -19.70
N CYS A 17 7.81 4.98 -20.59
CA CYS A 17 6.94 6.11 -20.37
C CYS A 17 5.74 5.53 -19.63
N MET A 18 6.03 4.99 -18.44
CA MET A 18 5.09 4.80 -17.36
C MET A 18 4.64 6.20 -16.96
N THR A 19 3.81 6.78 -17.81
CA THR A 19 3.11 8.01 -17.50
C THR A 19 2.38 7.76 -16.18
N SER A 20 2.36 8.77 -15.32
CA SER A 20 1.69 8.78 -14.00
C SER A 20 0.19 8.44 -14.01
N ARG A 21 -0.34 8.02 -15.16
CA ARG A 21 -1.70 7.55 -15.39
C ARG A 21 -1.82 6.02 -15.42
N ASP A 22 -0.72 5.28 -15.36
CA ASP A 22 -0.78 3.82 -15.24
C ASP A 22 -1.37 3.47 -13.85
N PRO A 23 -2.52 2.77 -13.78
CA PRO A 23 -3.18 2.44 -12.51
C PRO A 23 -2.26 1.68 -11.53
N LEU A 24 -1.32 0.89 -12.06
CA LEU A 24 -0.31 0.22 -11.23
C LEU A 24 0.64 1.25 -10.61
N VAL A 25 1.18 2.16 -11.40
CA VAL A 25 2.08 3.23 -10.92
C VAL A 25 1.35 4.15 -9.93
N TRP A 26 0.08 4.44 -10.18
CA TRP A 26 -0.76 5.20 -9.25
C TRP A 26 -0.98 4.46 -7.93
N PHE A 27 -1.24 3.14 -7.96
CA PHE A 27 -1.36 2.30 -6.78
C PHE A 27 -0.06 2.22 -5.98
N TRP A 28 1.08 2.05 -6.66
CA TRP A 28 2.40 2.04 -6.03
C TRP A 28 2.80 3.41 -5.45
N ASN A 29 2.41 4.50 -6.10
CA ASN A 29 2.76 5.86 -5.65
C ASN A 29 1.81 6.45 -4.60
N ASN A 30 0.52 6.06 -4.61
CA ASN A 30 -0.48 6.61 -3.68
C ASN A 30 -0.93 5.61 -2.60
N GLY A 31 -0.47 4.36 -2.69
CA GLY A 31 -0.84 3.29 -1.77
C GLY A 31 -2.33 2.96 -1.80
N PHE A 32 -2.73 2.08 -0.88
CA PHE A 32 -4.14 1.86 -0.58
C PHE A 32 -4.68 3.14 0.06
N LYS A 33 -5.45 3.94 -0.68
CA LYS A 33 -6.05 5.16 -0.14
C LYS A 33 -7.22 4.77 0.78
N MET A 34 -6.93 4.63 2.07
CA MET A 34 -7.96 4.55 3.10
C MET A 34 -8.85 5.79 3.04
N SER A 35 -10.16 5.58 3.16
CA SER A 35 -11.14 6.61 3.43
C SER A 35 -10.79 7.33 4.75
N ASP A 36 -11.28 8.55 4.93
CA ASP A 36 -10.98 9.30 6.15
C ASP A 36 -11.51 8.59 7.40
N LYS A 37 -12.64 7.86 7.27
CA LYS A 37 -13.20 7.05 8.37
C LYS A 37 -12.33 5.84 8.71
N GLU A 38 -11.85 5.12 7.69
CA GLU A 38 -10.89 4.03 7.88
C GLU A 38 -9.62 4.56 8.55
N ARG A 39 -9.13 5.73 8.12
CA ARG A 39 -7.91 6.34 8.67
C ARG A 39 -8.10 6.69 10.14
N GLU A 40 -9.23 7.28 10.50
CA GLU A 40 -9.57 7.60 11.89
C GLU A 40 -9.70 6.35 12.77
N ALA A 41 -10.35 5.31 12.26
CA ALA A 41 -10.45 4.03 12.95
C ALA A 41 -9.07 3.40 13.17
N TYR A 42 -8.22 3.41 12.15
CA TYR A 42 -6.84 2.92 12.24
C TYR A 42 -6.02 3.69 13.27
N HIS A 43 -6.07 5.03 13.28
CA HIS A 43 -5.37 5.82 14.30
C HIS A 43 -5.84 5.49 15.72
N THR A 44 -7.15 5.33 15.91
CA THR A 44 -7.72 4.95 17.21
C THR A 44 -7.19 3.58 17.65
N CYS A 45 -7.27 2.58 16.77
CA CYS A 45 -6.81 1.22 17.06
C CYS A 45 -5.29 1.14 17.30
N HIS A 46 -4.53 1.94 16.56
CA HIS A 46 -3.08 2.07 16.70
C HIS A 46 -2.70 2.64 18.08
N ASP A 47 -3.42 3.67 18.55
CA ASP A 47 -3.22 4.26 19.87
C ASP A 47 -3.61 3.30 21.00
N GLU A 48 -4.64 2.49 20.81
CA GLU A 48 -5.02 1.43 21.76
C GLU A 48 -3.97 0.33 21.85
N ALA A 49 -3.47 -0.14 20.70
CA ALA A 49 -2.42 -1.14 20.65
C ALA A 49 -1.12 -0.65 21.32
N HIS A 50 -0.77 0.63 21.16
CA HIS A 50 0.40 1.22 21.83
C HIS A 50 0.28 1.32 23.35
N LYS A 51 -0.94 1.36 23.90
CA LYS A 51 -1.14 1.32 25.36
C LYS A 51 -0.87 -0.07 25.94
N LEU A 52 -1.04 -1.12 25.13
CA LEU A 52 -0.93 -2.50 25.57
C LEU A 52 0.44 -3.11 25.23
N TYR A 53 0.96 -2.80 24.05
CA TYR A 53 2.15 -3.45 23.50
C TYR A 53 3.13 -2.43 22.91
N ASP A 54 4.41 -2.68 23.16
CA ASP A 54 5.49 -1.93 22.51
C ASP A 54 5.71 -2.48 21.11
N TYR A 55 5.52 -1.64 20.10
CA TYR A 55 5.63 -2.04 18.69
C TYR A 55 7.01 -2.62 18.33
N LYS A 56 8.10 -2.17 18.96
CA LYS A 56 9.45 -2.60 18.59
C LYS A 56 9.79 -3.99 19.11
N THR A 57 9.20 -4.38 20.24
CA THR A 57 9.50 -5.63 20.93
C THR A 57 8.37 -6.65 20.85
N GLN A 58 7.13 -6.19 20.66
CA GLN A 58 5.90 -6.98 20.69
C GLN A 58 5.00 -6.65 19.48
N SER A 59 5.61 -6.49 18.30
CA SER A 59 4.89 -6.12 17.07
C SER A 59 3.75 -7.07 16.74
N GLU A 60 3.91 -8.38 16.96
CA GLU A 60 2.88 -9.38 16.63
C GLU A 60 1.59 -9.17 17.42
N LEU A 61 1.70 -9.05 18.75
CA LEU A 61 0.58 -8.77 19.64
C LEU A 61 -0.02 -7.39 19.39
N TRP A 62 0.84 -6.41 19.09
CA TRP A 62 0.40 -5.07 18.70
C TRP A 62 -0.47 -5.12 17.43
N TYR A 63 -0.03 -5.84 16.40
CA TYR A 63 -0.80 -6.00 15.15
C TYR A 63 -2.11 -6.74 15.40
N GLU A 64 -2.10 -7.79 16.23
CA GLU A 64 -3.32 -8.55 16.57
C GLU A 64 -4.39 -7.64 17.21
N VAL A 65 -3.99 -6.74 18.11
CA VAL A 65 -4.91 -5.76 18.70
C VAL A 65 -5.44 -4.78 17.66
N VAL A 66 -4.56 -4.24 16.81
CA VAL A 66 -4.98 -3.30 15.75
C VAL A 66 -6.00 -3.96 14.81
N TYR A 67 -5.75 -5.19 14.37
CA TYR A 67 -6.65 -5.91 13.47
C TYR A 67 -8.01 -6.20 14.12
N LYS A 68 -8.03 -6.70 15.36
CA LYS A 68 -9.29 -6.94 16.07
C LYS A 68 -10.10 -5.66 16.27
N CYS A 69 -9.43 -4.57 16.63
CA CYS A 69 -10.08 -3.27 16.80
C CYS A 69 -10.68 -2.73 15.49
N LEU A 70 -9.98 -2.92 14.35
CA LEU A 70 -10.51 -2.55 13.04
C LEU A 70 -11.73 -3.41 12.67
N GLU A 71 -11.64 -4.72 12.89
CA GLU A 71 -12.75 -5.67 12.62
C GLU A 71 -13.99 -5.32 13.45
N GLU A 72 -13.83 -4.99 14.74
CA GLU A 72 -14.92 -4.54 15.61
C GLU A 72 -15.56 -3.21 15.15
N LYS A 73 -14.79 -2.36 14.48
CA LYS A 73 -15.26 -1.09 13.88
C LYS A 73 -15.81 -1.28 12.46
N GLY A 74 -15.73 -2.48 11.90
CA GLY A 74 -16.24 -2.83 10.58
C GLY A 74 -15.31 -2.48 9.41
N TYR A 75 -14.00 -2.47 9.64
CA TYR A 75 -12.96 -2.20 8.64
C TYR A 75 -12.01 -3.38 8.45
#